data_AF-A0A432G738-F1
#
_entry.id   AF-A0A432G738-F1
#
_cell.length_a   1.000
_cell.length_b   1.000
_cell.length_c   1.000
_cell.angle_alpha   90.00
_cell.angle_beta   90.00
_cell.angle_gamma   90.00
#
_symmetry.space_group_name_H-M   'P 1'
#
loop_
_entity.id
_entity.type
_entity.pdbx_description
1 polymer ?
#
loop_
_entity_poly.entity_id
_entity_poly.type
_entity_poly.pdbx_seq_one_letter_code
_entity_poly.pdbx_strand_id
1 'polypeptide(L)'
;MLAIGPVAQAVSNSFDQYWNHKLSYPIATLLGDRKPTLEEYREARQQYRQRLSEIEESDYLERLRNSDLARQLRSGSHHFEWAVGQVFADPPDKLLHETSEAEYRMMRELLPYLESARRELIVLSPYFVPGKEGVAFFHRLREKGVRVRILTNSLASTDVSIVHAGYIRYRKALLRMGVELWELNHRTTREERKAMSEGYVGKSKSSLHAKAFVADRETVFIGSLNFDPRSVIQNTEIGVVFRSPVLGGRIAEAFDENIEKEAYRLELVRDEDTGQEKILWHGYSGGKPVTFESEPNAGFWRTLGIHLMRWLPIESQI
;
A
#
# COMPACT_ATOMS: atom_id res chain seq x y z
N MET A 1 12.44 4.33 7.83
CA MET A 1 13.67 3.64 7.41
C MET A 1 14.59 4.67 6.78
N LEU A 2 15.87 4.68 7.14
CA LEU A 2 16.90 5.47 6.47
C LEU A 2 17.86 4.48 5.80
N ALA A 3 18.15 4.69 4.51
CA ALA A 3 19.10 3.87 3.76
C ALA A 3 20.39 4.66 3.53
N ILE A 4 21.54 4.04 3.81
CA ILE A 4 22.87 4.64 3.60
C ILE A 4 23.84 3.62 2.97
N GLY A 5 24.97 4.10 2.46
CA GLY A 5 26.03 3.23 1.95
C GLY A 5 25.63 2.47 0.67
N PRO A 6 25.97 1.18 0.54
CA PRO A 6 25.73 0.41 -0.69
C PRO A 6 24.27 0.38 -1.15
N VAL A 7 23.31 0.39 -0.21
CA VAL A 7 21.88 0.46 -0.53
C VAL A 7 21.53 1.78 -1.23
N ALA A 8 22.04 2.90 -0.71
CA ALA A 8 21.84 4.21 -1.33
C ALA A 8 22.49 4.28 -2.72
N GLN A 9 23.67 3.69 -2.89
CA GLN A 9 24.33 3.60 -4.20
C GLN A 9 23.51 2.77 -5.19
N ALA A 10 22.93 1.65 -4.77
CA ALA A 10 22.08 0.83 -5.63
C ALA A 10 20.80 1.57 -6.05
N VAL A 11 20.18 2.34 -5.15
CA VAL A 11 19.06 3.23 -5.50
C VAL A 11 19.51 4.31 -6.49
N SER A 12 20.68 4.93 -6.30
CA SER A 12 21.23 5.90 -7.25
C SER A 12 21.47 5.30 -8.63
N ASN A 13 22.01 4.07 -8.70
CA ASN A 13 22.22 3.39 -9.97
C ASN A 13 20.88 3.12 -10.69
N SER A 14 19.84 2.71 -9.96
CA SER A 14 18.49 2.55 -10.50
C SER A 14 17.95 3.89 -11.01
N PHE A 15 18.11 4.97 -10.25
CA PHE A 15 17.73 6.31 -10.69
C PHE A 15 18.43 6.70 -12.01
N ASP A 16 19.74 6.48 -12.12
CA ASP A 16 20.50 6.79 -13.33
C ASP A 16 20.05 5.96 -14.54
N GLN A 17 19.70 4.69 -14.34
CA GLN A 17 19.14 3.85 -15.40
C GLN A 17 17.83 4.45 -15.94
N TYR A 18 16.93 4.91 -15.06
CA TYR A 18 15.66 5.52 -15.46
C TYR A 18 15.86 6.90 -16.10
N TRP A 19 16.65 7.77 -15.45
CA TRP A 19 16.80 9.16 -15.86
C TRP A 19 17.49 9.31 -17.21
N ASN A 20 18.39 8.37 -17.54
CA ASN A 20 19.11 8.33 -18.81
C ASN A 20 18.50 7.34 -19.83
N HIS A 21 17.33 6.74 -19.54
CA HIS A 21 16.67 5.83 -20.46
C HIS A 21 16.07 6.57 -21.66
N LYS A 22 15.90 5.89 -22.81
CA LYS A 22 15.28 6.45 -24.03
C LYS A 22 13.81 6.89 -23.87
N LEU A 23 13.16 6.45 -22.79
CA LEU A 23 11.80 6.90 -22.41
C LEU A 23 11.80 8.18 -21.56
N SER A 24 12.97 8.64 -21.11
CA SER A 24 13.13 9.88 -20.37
C SER A 24 13.35 11.04 -21.33
N TYR A 25 12.40 11.97 -21.38
CA TYR A 25 12.47 13.14 -22.24
C TYR A 25 12.63 14.40 -21.40
N PRO A 26 13.57 15.30 -21.76
CA PRO A 26 13.63 16.62 -21.14
C PRO A 26 12.28 17.34 -21.29
N ILE A 27 11.83 18.01 -20.23
CA ILE A 27 10.57 18.78 -20.27
C ILE A 27 10.56 19.83 -21.39
N ALA A 28 11.74 20.32 -21.78
CA ALA A 28 11.91 21.25 -22.91
C ALA A 28 11.38 20.67 -24.24
N THR A 29 11.43 19.35 -24.44
CA THR A 29 10.86 18.69 -25.63
C THR A 29 9.34 18.83 -25.70
N LEU A 30 8.65 18.97 -24.57
CA LEU A 30 7.20 19.16 -24.50
C LEU A 30 6.79 20.65 -24.56
N LEU A 31 7.67 21.55 -24.12
CA LEU A 31 7.41 23.00 -24.06
C LEU A 31 7.81 23.76 -25.34
N GLY A 32 8.50 23.09 -26.28
CA GLY A 32 9.05 23.73 -27.48
C GLY A 32 10.10 24.80 -27.12
N ASP A 33 10.16 25.87 -27.92
CA ASP A 33 11.13 26.97 -27.72
C ASP A 33 10.73 27.96 -26.59
N ARG A 34 9.58 27.75 -25.94
CA ARG A 34 9.10 28.63 -24.87
C ARG A 34 10.01 28.47 -23.65
N LYS A 35 10.86 29.47 -23.41
CA LYS A 35 11.64 29.61 -22.17
C LYS A 35 10.92 30.57 -21.23
N PRO A 36 10.77 30.22 -19.93
CA PRO A 36 10.25 31.16 -18.95
C PRO A 36 11.08 32.45 -18.94
N THR A 37 10.41 33.60 -18.87
CA THR A 37 11.11 34.87 -18.70
C THR A 37 11.69 34.97 -17.29
N LEU A 38 12.67 35.87 -17.09
CA LEU A 38 13.22 36.14 -15.77
C LEU A 38 12.15 36.66 -14.79
N GLU A 39 11.14 37.37 -15.32
CA GLU A 39 10.00 37.87 -14.55
C GLU A 39 9.07 36.74 -14.11
N GLU A 40 8.67 35.86 -15.04
CA GLU A 40 7.87 34.66 -14.71
C GLU A 40 8.57 33.78 -13.66
N TYR A 41 9.90 33.62 -13.75
CA TYR A 41 10.69 32.90 -12.75
C TYR A 41 10.65 33.59 -11.38
N ARG A 42 10.80 34.92 -11.33
CA ARG A 42 10.74 35.69 -10.07
C ARG A 42 9.36 35.60 -9.43
N GLU A 43 8.30 35.74 -10.22
CA GLU A 43 6.92 35.59 -9.75
C GLU A 43 6.65 34.18 -9.20
N ALA A 44 7.03 33.13 -9.93
CA ALA A 44 6.88 31.75 -9.47
C ALA A 44 7.65 31.50 -8.16
N ARG A 45 8.84 32.06 -8.02
CA ARG A 45 9.64 31.96 -6.78
C ARG A 45 9.01 32.72 -5.62
N GLN A 46 8.38 33.88 -5.88
CA GLN A 46 7.64 34.63 -4.87
C GLN A 46 6.40 33.85 -4.41
N GLN A 47 5.61 33.31 -5.34
CA GLN A 47 4.45 32.47 -5.02
C GLN A 47 4.85 31.24 -4.22
N TYR A 48 5.96 30.58 -4.57
CA TYR A 48 6.49 29.45 -3.82
C TYR A 48 6.86 29.84 -2.38
N ARG A 49 7.54 30.97 -2.18
CA ARG A 49 7.88 31.45 -0.84
C ARG A 49 6.65 31.81 -0.01
N GLN A 50 5.65 32.43 -0.63
CA GLN A 50 4.38 32.75 0.04
C GLN A 50 3.66 31.48 0.52
N ARG A 51 3.59 30.44 -0.33
CA ARG A 51 3.06 29.13 0.09
C ARG A 51 3.88 28.50 1.20
N LEU A 52 5.21 28.64 1.19
CA LEU A 52 6.04 28.15 2.29
C LEU A 52 5.70 28.84 3.62
N SER A 53 5.53 30.16 3.63
CA SER A 53 5.12 30.87 4.86
C SER A 53 3.75 30.43 5.37
N GLU A 54 2.79 30.18 4.47
CA GLU A 54 1.47 29.66 4.84
C GLU A 54 1.56 28.25 5.46
N ILE A 55 2.46 27.41 4.94
CA ILE A 55 2.69 26.06 5.49
C ILE A 55 3.45 26.13 6.83
N GLU A 56 4.38 27.08 7.01
CA GLU A 56 5.14 27.27 8.26
C GLU A 56 4.25 27.53 9.47
N GLU A 57 3.11 28.18 9.26
CA GLU A 57 2.10 28.44 10.27
C GLU A 57 1.00 27.35 10.34
N SER A 58 1.10 26.29 9.54
CA SER A 58 0.10 25.22 9.53
C SER A 58 0.20 24.31 10.75
N ASP A 59 -0.95 23.86 11.26
CA ASP A 59 -1.08 22.81 12.26
C ASP A 59 -0.24 21.55 11.92
N TYR A 60 -0.12 21.24 10.63
CA TYR A 60 0.66 20.11 10.15
C TYR A 60 2.15 20.27 10.47
N LEU A 61 2.75 21.42 10.12
CA LEU A 61 4.16 21.65 10.42
C LEU A 61 4.42 21.82 11.91
N GLU A 62 3.49 22.41 12.67
CA GLU A 62 3.61 22.47 14.12
C GLU A 62 3.66 21.06 14.74
N ARG A 63 2.73 20.17 14.35
CA ARG A 63 2.72 18.76 14.80
C ARG A 63 3.99 18.02 14.36
N LEU A 64 4.45 18.22 13.13
CA LEU A 64 5.68 17.59 12.64
C LEU A 64 6.89 18.06 13.46
N ARG A 65 7.02 19.36 13.70
CA ARG A 65 8.11 19.96 14.51
C ARG A 65 8.12 19.41 15.94
N ASN A 66 6.93 19.21 16.52
CA ASN A 66 6.76 18.73 17.91
C ASN A 66 6.65 17.21 18.05
N SER A 67 6.67 16.47 16.95
CA SER A 67 6.63 15.00 16.94
C SER A 67 7.78 14.38 17.73
N ASP A 68 7.55 13.19 18.30
CA ASP A 68 8.57 12.46 19.07
C ASP A 68 9.81 12.19 18.21
N LEU A 69 9.63 11.79 16.95
CA LEU A 69 10.73 11.56 16.02
C LEU A 69 11.56 12.84 15.80
N ALA A 70 10.91 13.97 15.54
CA ALA A 70 11.63 15.23 15.30
C ALA A 70 12.38 15.69 16.57
N ARG A 71 11.80 15.48 17.76
CA ARG A 71 12.48 15.73 19.04
C ARG A 71 13.71 14.82 19.21
N GLN A 72 13.57 13.51 18.99
CA GLN A 72 14.65 12.53 19.11
C GLN A 72 15.80 12.74 18.11
N LEU A 73 15.47 13.19 16.88
CA LEU A 73 16.48 13.54 15.89
C LEU A 73 17.28 14.78 16.33
N ARG A 74 16.59 15.84 16.80
CA ARG A 74 17.25 17.07 17.27
C ARG A 74 18.09 16.87 18.53
N SER A 75 17.63 16.03 19.47
CA SER A 75 18.38 15.73 20.69
C SER A 75 19.50 14.71 20.48
N GLY A 76 19.59 14.07 19.32
CA GLY A 76 20.52 12.97 19.07
C GLY A 76 20.23 11.71 19.88
N SER A 77 19.04 11.60 20.49
CA SER A 77 18.68 10.48 21.39
C SER A 77 17.99 9.32 20.67
N HIS A 78 18.01 9.30 19.34
CA HIS A 78 17.39 8.24 18.54
C HIS A 78 18.31 7.03 18.49
N HIS A 79 17.71 5.84 18.63
CA HIS A 79 18.42 4.57 18.51
C HIS A 79 18.23 4.02 17.10
N PHE A 80 19.34 3.76 16.40
CA PHE A 80 19.30 3.12 15.09
C PHE A 80 19.39 1.61 15.25
N GLU A 81 18.42 0.92 14.65
CA GLU A 81 18.53 -0.51 14.38
C GLU A 81 19.15 -0.69 12.99
N TRP A 82 20.33 -1.28 12.94
CA TRP A 82 21.08 -1.48 11.70
C TRP A 82 20.73 -2.82 11.07
N ALA A 83 20.50 -2.83 9.75
CA ALA A 83 20.30 -4.03 8.96
C ALA A 83 20.92 -3.86 7.58
N VAL A 84 21.46 -4.94 7.03
CA VAL A 84 21.92 -4.97 5.64
C VAL A 84 20.70 -5.20 4.75
N GLY A 85 20.47 -4.27 3.83
CA GLY A 85 19.39 -4.33 2.86
C GLY A 85 19.89 -4.63 1.44
N GLN A 86 19.01 -5.18 0.63
CA GLN A 86 19.19 -5.39 -0.80
C GLN A 86 18.09 -4.63 -1.54
N VAL A 87 18.48 -3.84 -2.53
CA VAL A 87 17.56 -3.10 -3.39
C VAL A 87 17.11 -4.01 -4.52
N PHE A 88 15.82 -3.96 -4.81
CA PHE A 88 15.20 -4.57 -5.98
C PHE A 88 14.48 -3.46 -6.74
N ALA A 89 14.61 -3.47 -8.07
CA ALA A 89 13.92 -2.54 -8.93
C ALA A 89 13.62 -3.22 -10.26
N ASP A 90 12.42 -2.97 -10.79
CA ASP A 90 12.17 -3.27 -12.21
C ASP A 90 13.09 -2.40 -13.08
N PRO A 91 13.51 -2.87 -14.27
CA PRO A 91 14.22 -2.02 -15.23
C PRO A 91 13.25 -1.13 -16.01
N PRO A 92 13.70 0.03 -16.53
CA PRO A 92 12.85 0.93 -17.31
C PRO A 92 12.36 0.29 -18.62
N ASP A 93 13.08 -0.69 -19.14
CA ASP A 93 12.69 -1.48 -20.31
C ASP A 93 11.38 -2.24 -20.11
N LYS A 94 10.97 -2.55 -18.87
CA LYS A 94 9.67 -3.20 -18.56
C LYS A 94 8.48 -2.49 -19.24
N LEU A 95 8.58 -1.18 -19.46
CA LEU A 95 7.55 -0.38 -20.13
C LEU A 95 7.50 -0.57 -21.66
N LEU A 96 8.52 -1.18 -22.25
CA LEU A 96 8.69 -1.39 -23.69
C LEU A 96 8.42 -2.84 -24.12
N HIS A 97 8.47 -3.77 -23.19
CA HIS A 97 8.26 -5.19 -23.44
C HIS A 97 6.80 -5.57 -23.27
N GLU A 98 6.39 -6.66 -23.92
CA GLU A 98 5.08 -7.23 -23.67
C GLU A 98 4.98 -7.67 -22.21
N THR A 99 3.82 -7.40 -21.62
CA THR A 99 3.47 -7.64 -20.21
C THR A 99 3.73 -9.09 -19.74
N SER A 100 3.94 -10.05 -20.64
CA SER A 100 4.14 -11.47 -20.34
C SER A 100 5.58 -11.85 -19.91
N GLU A 101 6.58 -10.99 -20.14
CA GLU A 101 8.00 -11.33 -19.89
C GLU A 101 8.33 -11.30 -18.40
N ALA A 102 8.27 -12.48 -17.78
CA ALA A 102 8.38 -12.63 -16.33
C ALA A 102 9.74 -12.16 -15.79
N GLU A 103 10.81 -12.19 -16.60
CA GLU A 103 12.16 -11.76 -16.21
C GLU A 103 12.26 -10.29 -15.78
N TYR A 104 11.36 -9.43 -16.24
CA TYR A 104 11.33 -8.01 -15.87
C TYR A 104 10.47 -7.70 -14.66
N ARG A 105 10.06 -8.72 -13.89
CA ARG A 105 9.14 -8.53 -12.75
C ARG A 105 9.89 -8.70 -11.43
N MET A 106 10.09 -7.62 -10.71
CA MET A 106 10.63 -7.58 -9.34
C MET A 106 9.96 -8.61 -8.42
N MET A 107 8.66 -8.86 -8.61
CA MET A 107 7.94 -9.89 -7.84
C MET A 107 8.63 -11.28 -7.92
N ARG A 108 9.22 -11.66 -9.06
CA ARG A 108 9.95 -12.94 -9.17
C ARG A 108 11.17 -13.02 -8.27
N GLU A 109 11.90 -11.91 -8.13
CA GLU A 109 13.05 -11.82 -7.24
C GLU A 109 12.64 -11.77 -5.77
N LEU A 110 11.44 -11.26 -5.48
CA LEU A 110 10.87 -11.25 -4.14
C LEU A 110 10.24 -12.58 -3.72
N LEU A 111 9.79 -13.41 -4.67
CA LEU A 111 9.14 -14.70 -4.40
C LEU A 111 9.96 -15.62 -3.46
N PRO A 112 11.28 -15.81 -3.61
CA PRO A 112 12.07 -16.61 -2.69
C PRO A 112 11.98 -16.16 -1.23
N TYR A 113 11.90 -14.85 -0.97
CA TYR A 113 11.76 -14.31 0.39
C TYR A 113 10.39 -14.62 0.97
N LEU A 114 9.34 -14.48 0.16
CA LEU A 114 7.96 -14.79 0.53
C LEU A 114 7.75 -16.31 0.75
N GLU A 115 8.31 -17.15 -0.12
CA GLU A 115 8.22 -18.62 -0.05
C GLU A 115 9.05 -19.21 1.10
N SER A 116 10.05 -18.47 1.59
CA SER A 116 10.88 -18.88 2.72
C SER A 116 10.18 -18.81 4.07
N ALA A 117 9.03 -18.14 4.17
CA ALA A 117 8.24 -18.02 5.39
C ALA A 117 7.85 -19.40 5.94
N ARG A 118 8.10 -19.64 7.23
CA ARG A 118 7.82 -20.92 7.90
C ARG A 118 6.75 -20.83 8.97
N ARG A 119 6.57 -19.67 9.59
CA ARG A 119 5.63 -19.42 10.70
C ARG A 119 4.56 -18.43 10.29
N GLU A 120 4.95 -17.31 9.69
CA GLU A 120 4.05 -16.20 9.46
C GLU A 120 4.45 -15.38 8.23
N LEU A 121 3.45 -14.93 7.48
CA LEU A 121 3.58 -13.92 6.43
C LEU A 121 2.52 -12.85 6.64
N ILE A 122 2.96 -11.61 6.87
CA ILE A 122 2.12 -10.41 6.90
C ILE A 122 2.31 -9.67 5.58
N VAL A 123 1.22 -9.35 4.89
CA VAL A 123 1.22 -8.54 3.66
C VAL A 123 0.42 -7.27 3.90
N LEU A 124 1.03 -6.12 3.66
CA LEU A 124 0.40 -4.81 3.66
C LEU A 124 0.41 -4.30 2.22
N SER A 125 -0.78 -4.20 1.61
CA SER A 125 -0.90 -3.74 0.23
C SER A 125 -2.20 -2.98 0.05
N PRO A 126 -2.16 -1.65 -0.23
CA PRO A 126 -3.34 -0.82 -0.49
C PRO A 126 -4.21 -1.37 -1.61
N TYR A 127 -3.58 -1.95 -2.62
CA TYR A 127 -4.19 -2.61 -3.76
C TYR A 127 -3.82 -4.08 -3.73
N PHE A 128 -4.82 -4.95 -3.64
CA PHE A 128 -4.60 -6.38 -3.43
C PHE A 128 -5.52 -7.19 -4.35
N VAL A 129 -5.00 -7.59 -5.50
CA VAL A 129 -5.69 -8.42 -6.49
C VAL A 129 -4.78 -9.60 -6.79
N PRO A 130 -4.86 -10.70 -6.01
CA PRO A 130 -3.85 -11.75 -6.08
C PRO A 130 -3.89 -12.57 -7.38
N GLY A 131 -4.98 -12.52 -8.14
CA GLY A 131 -5.16 -13.38 -9.30
C GLY A 131 -5.16 -14.87 -8.94
N LYS A 132 -5.17 -15.74 -9.95
CA LYS A 132 -5.12 -17.20 -9.73
C LYS A 132 -3.77 -17.63 -9.14
N GLU A 133 -2.68 -17.03 -9.62
CA GLU A 133 -1.32 -17.36 -9.20
C GLU A 133 -1.06 -16.99 -7.74
N GLY A 134 -1.49 -15.79 -7.31
CA GLY A 134 -1.39 -15.37 -5.92
C GLY A 134 -2.26 -16.20 -4.98
N VAL A 135 -3.49 -16.55 -5.38
CA VAL A 135 -4.33 -17.48 -4.60
C VAL A 135 -3.66 -18.85 -4.45
N ALA A 136 -3.07 -19.39 -5.52
CA ALA A 136 -2.33 -20.66 -5.45
C ALA A 136 -1.06 -20.54 -4.59
N PHE A 137 -0.38 -19.39 -4.64
CA PHE A 137 0.77 -19.09 -3.78
C PHE A 137 0.38 -19.10 -2.29
N PHE A 138 -0.68 -18.38 -1.90
CA PHE A 138 -1.14 -18.37 -0.51
C PHE A 138 -1.64 -19.75 -0.07
N HIS A 139 -2.30 -20.51 -0.95
CA HIS A 139 -2.69 -21.89 -0.65
C HIS A 139 -1.48 -22.75 -0.26
N ARG A 140 -0.39 -22.72 -1.04
CA ARG A 140 0.83 -23.48 -0.75
C ARG A 140 1.46 -23.08 0.60
N LEU A 141 1.40 -21.81 0.97
CA LEU A 141 1.87 -21.37 2.29
C LEU A 141 0.98 -21.91 3.42
N ARG A 142 -0.35 -21.86 3.24
CA ARG A 142 -1.31 -22.39 4.20
C ARG A 142 -1.18 -23.91 4.37
N GLU A 143 -0.93 -24.67 3.31
CA GLU A 143 -0.64 -26.11 3.36
C GLU A 143 0.64 -26.43 4.15
N LYS A 144 1.63 -25.54 4.12
CA LYS A 144 2.84 -25.63 4.96
C LYS A 144 2.61 -25.24 6.43
N GLY A 145 1.40 -24.83 6.80
CA GLY A 145 1.06 -24.36 8.14
C GLY A 145 1.45 -22.90 8.43
N VAL A 146 1.87 -22.14 7.43
CA VAL A 146 2.29 -20.72 7.60
C VAL A 146 1.05 -19.86 7.86
N ARG A 147 1.05 -19.06 8.93
CA ARG A 147 0.02 -18.05 9.23
C ARG A 147 0.08 -16.91 8.22
N VAL A 148 -0.93 -16.75 7.37
CA VAL A 148 -0.96 -15.68 6.35
C VAL A 148 -1.96 -14.61 6.76
N ARG A 149 -1.48 -13.37 6.85
CA ARG A 149 -2.26 -12.20 7.28
C ARG A 149 -2.14 -11.10 6.24
N ILE A 150 -3.27 -10.57 5.78
CA ILE A 150 -3.30 -9.59 4.69
C ILE A 150 -4.10 -8.38 5.14
N LEU A 151 -3.49 -7.20 5.07
CA LEU A 151 -4.15 -5.92 5.27
C LEU A 151 -4.20 -5.16 3.93
N THR A 152 -5.42 -4.83 3.51
CA THR A 152 -5.70 -4.06 2.29
C THR A 152 -6.72 -2.95 2.56
N ASN A 153 -6.93 -2.04 1.60
CA ASN A 153 -7.98 -1.04 1.73
C ASN A 153 -9.39 -1.67 1.65
N SER A 154 -10.31 -1.11 2.42
CA SER A 154 -11.74 -1.35 2.21
C SER A 154 -12.25 -0.50 1.04
N LEU A 155 -13.49 -0.73 0.60
CA LEU A 155 -14.12 0.13 -0.39
C LEU A 155 -14.25 1.59 0.08
N ALA A 156 -14.42 1.80 1.39
CA ALA A 156 -14.50 3.12 1.96
C ALA A 156 -13.14 3.84 1.98
N SER A 157 -12.03 3.10 2.11
CA SER A 157 -10.68 3.68 2.19
C SER A 157 -9.92 3.69 0.86
N THR A 158 -10.38 2.97 -0.17
CA THR A 158 -9.76 2.99 -1.50
C THR A 158 -10.15 4.23 -2.31
N ASP A 159 -9.17 4.82 -2.97
CA ASP A 159 -9.31 5.85 -4.01
C ASP A 159 -9.53 5.23 -5.42
N VAL A 160 -9.26 3.94 -5.59
CA VAL A 160 -9.38 3.21 -6.86
C VAL A 160 -10.42 2.09 -6.72
N SER A 161 -11.68 2.38 -7.06
CA SER A 161 -12.82 1.44 -6.94
C SER A 161 -12.69 0.18 -7.80
N ILE A 162 -11.98 0.28 -8.92
CA ILE A 162 -11.83 -0.81 -9.88
C ILE A 162 -10.91 -1.92 -9.36
N VAL A 163 -9.86 -1.56 -8.61
CA VAL A 163 -8.98 -2.49 -7.87
C VAL A 163 -9.79 -3.28 -6.86
N HIS A 164 -10.67 -2.59 -6.12
CA HIS A 164 -11.55 -3.26 -5.17
C HIS A 164 -12.47 -4.28 -5.85
N ALA A 165 -13.02 -3.94 -7.03
CA ALA A 165 -13.86 -4.86 -7.80
C ALA A 165 -13.12 -6.14 -8.26
N GLY A 166 -11.81 -6.06 -8.53
CA GLY A 166 -10.96 -7.22 -8.79
C GLY A 166 -10.72 -8.04 -7.51
N TYR A 167 -10.36 -7.36 -6.43
CA TYR A 167 -10.08 -7.96 -5.12
C TYR A 167 -11.24 -8.78 -4.55
N ILE A 168 -12.47 -8.25 -4.55
CA ILE A 168 -13.62 -8.90 -3.89
C ILE A 168 -13.93 -10.31 -4.41
N ARG A 169 -13.48 -10.64 -5.63
CA ARG A 169 -13.65 -11.95 -6.27
C ARG A 169 -12.89 -13.06 -5.52
N TYR A 170 -11.81 -12.71 -4.82
CA TYR A 170 -10.90 -13.66 -4.19
C TYR A 170 -11.11 -13.84 -2.68
N ARG A 171 -11.87 -12.96 -2.02
CA ARG A 171 -12.10 -13.00 -0.55
C ARG A 171 -12.49 -14.38 -0.04
N LYS A 172 -13.51 -14.99 -0.65
CA LYS A 172 -14.01 -16.31 -0.22
C LYS A 172 -12.93 -17.39 -0.35
N ALA A 173 -12.18 -17.40 -1.46
CA ALA A 173 -11.13 -18.39 -1.67
C ALA A 173 -10.02 -18.27 -0.60
N LEU A 174 -9.61 -17.04 -0.29
CA LEU A 174 -8.60 -16.74 0.73
C LEU A 174 -9.09 -17.12 2.14
N LEU A 175 -10.32 -16.72 2.50
CA LEU A 175 -10.90 -17.04 3.80
C LEU A 175 -11.07 -18.56 3.99
N ARG A 176 -11.51 -19.30 2.95
CA ARG A 176 -11.64 -20.76 3.02
C ARG A 176 -10.34 -21.49 3.34
N MET A 177 -9.20 -20.99 2.83
CA MET A 177 -7.88 -21.57 3.13
C MET A 177 -7.27 -21.03 4.45
N GLY A 178 -8.03 -20.24 5.21
CA GLY A 178 -7.61 -19.71 6.50
C GLY A 178 -6.60 -18.56 6.42
N VAL A 179 -6.61 -17.80 5.32
CA VAL A 179 -5.92 -16.49 5.28
C VAL A 179 -6.71 -15.52 6.17
N GLU A 180 -6.01 -14.83 7.07
CA GLU A 180 -6.58 -13.76 7.88
C GLU A 180 -6.62 -12.48 7.07
N LEU A 181 -7.82 -12.06 6.68
CA LEU A 181 -8.04 -10.93 5.79
C LEU A 181 -8.59 -9.73 6.57
N TRP A 182 -7.90 -8.61 6.44
CA TRP A 182 -8.19 -7.36 7.12
C TRP A 182 -8.37 -6.23 6.11
N GLU A 183 -9.44 -5.46 6.28
CA GLU A 183 -9.77 -4.32 5.42
C GLU A 183 -9.76 -3.03 6.21
N LEU A 184 -8.92 -2.06 5.82
CA LEU A 184 -8.73 -0.83 6.58
C LEU A 184 -10.05 -0.11 6.81
N ASN A 185 -10.33 0.20 8.07
CA ASN A 185 -11.51 0.93 8.49
C ASN A 185 -11.30 2.43 8.23
N HIS A 186 -12.21 3.02 7.46
CA HIS A 186 -12.25 4.46 7.33
C HIS A 186 -12.95 5.08 8.57
N ARG A 187 -12.16 5.47 9.57
CA ARG A 187 -12.65 6.18 10.77
C ARG A 187 -12.94 7.65 10.43
N THR A 188 -13.96 7.95 9.63
CA THR A 188 -14.48 9.32 9.53
C THR A 188 -15.38 9.59 10.73
N THR A 189 -14.95 10.47 11.63
CA THR A 189 -15.81 11.06 12.65
C THR A 189 -17.01 11.78 11.99
N ARG A 190 -18.10 11.97 12.73
CA ARG A 190 -19.29 12.70 12.23
C ARG A 190 -18.94 14.13 11.81
N GLU A 191 -17.97 14.74 12.47
CA GLU A 191 -17.43 16.06 12.16
C GLU A 191 -16.64 16.08 10.85
N GLU A 192 -15.79 15.08 10.60
CA GLU A 192 -15.06 14.94 9.33
C GLU A 192 -16.00 14.69 8.15
N ARG A 193 -17.11 13.93 8.34
CA ARG A 193 -18.14 13.76 7.29
C ARG A 193 -18.85 15.08 6.97
N LYS A 194 -19.12 15.91 7.98
CA LYS A 194 -19.76 17.23 7.81
C LYS A 194 -18.80 18.21 7.10
N ALA A 195 -17.54 18.24 7.49
CA ALA A 195 -16.50 19.03 6.84
C ALA A 195 -16.30 18.64 5.36
N MET A 196 -16.39 17.34 5.03
CA MET A 196 -16.34 16.86 3.65
C MET A 196 -17.55 17.29 2.81
N SER A 197 -18.77 17.35 3.38
CA SER A 197 -19.95 17.85 2.66
C SER A 197 -19.95 19.36 2.46
N GLU A 198 -19.17 20.09 3.26
CA GLU A 198 -19.02 21.55 3.23
C GLU A 198 -17.78 22.01 2.44
N GLY A 199 -17.07 21.09 1.76
CA GLY A 199 -15.96 21.44 0.87
C GLY A 199 -14.62 21.72 1.55
N TYR A 200 -14.47 21.42 2.84
CA TYR A 200 -13.20 21.57 3.57
C TYR A 200 -12.25 20.41 3.23
N VAL A 201 -11.45 20.59 2.18
CA VAL A 201 -10.33 19.71 1.82
C VAL A 201 -9.17 20.01 2.77
N GLY A 202 -9.10 19.31 3.91
CA GLY A 202 -8.03 19.60 4.88
C GLY A 202 -7.74 18.57 5.96
N LYS A 203 -8.52 17.49 6.12
CA LYS A 203 -8.20 16.41 7.07
C LYS A 203 -7.94 15.11 6.33
N SER A 204 -6.72 14.60 6.50
CA SER A 204 -6.11 13.46 5.82
C SER A 204 -7.08 12.28 5.63
N LYS A 205 -7.31 11.88 4.37
CA LYS A 205 -7.81 10.54 4.09
C LYS A 205 -6.82 9.54 4.71
N SER A 206 -7.22 8.84 5.77
CA SER A 206 -6.42 7.73 6.28
C SER A 206 -6.61 6.54 5.34
N SER A 207 -5.79 6.49 4.28
CA SER A 207 -5.67 5.37 3.36
C SER A 207 -4.41 4.58 3.69
N LEU A 208 -4.48 3.25 3.57
CA LEU A 208 -3.29 2.42 3.66
C LEU A 208 -2.36 2.86 2.52
N HIS A 209 -1.13 3.23 2.83
CA HIS A 209 -0.10 3.53 1.82
C HIS A 209 1.15 2.68 1.97
N ALA A 210 1.27 1.97 3.10
CA ALA A 210 2.36 1.03 3.34
C ALA A 210 2.26 -0.15 2.37
N LYS A 211 3.35 -0.42 1.67
CA LYS A 211 3.53 -1.54 0.75
C LYS A 211 4.72 -2.33 1.24
N ALA A 212 4.41 -3.41 1.94
CA ALA A 212 5.39 -4.14 2.71
C ALA A 212 4.95 -5.58 2.89
N PHE A 213 5.93 -6.45 3.09
CA PHE A 213 5.66 -7.75 3.69
C PHE A 213 6.64 -8.01 4.83
N VAL A 214 6.20 -8.82 5.78
CA VAL A 214 7.03 -9.32 6.88
C VAL A 214 6.88 -10.82 6.92
N ALA A 215 7.97 -11.54 6.65
CA ALA A 215 8.05 -12.98 6.79
C ALA A 215 8.77 -13.34 8.10
N ASP A 216 8.15 -14.22 8.87
CA ASP A 216 8.66 -14.80 10.11
C ASP A 216 9.09 -13.78 11.19
N ARG A 217 8.54 -12.56 11.11
CA ARG A 217 8.91 -11.40 11.95
C ARG A 217 10.39 -11.01 11.83
N GLU A 218 11.00 -11.28 10.68
CA GLU A 218 12.44 -11.13 10.53
C GLU A 218 12.83 -10.57 9.16
N THR A 219 12.29 -11.13 8.08
CA THR A 219 12.53 -10.63 6.73
C THR A 219 11.48 -9.60 6.38
N VAL A 220 11.91 -8.38 6.08
CA VAL A 220 11.03 -7.25 5.81
C VAL A 220 11.30 -6.73 4.41
N PHE A 221 10.24 -6.48 3.66
CA PHE A 221 10.27 -5.70 2.43
C PHE A 221 9.50 -4.40 2.64
N ILE A 222 10.05 -3.31 2.11
CA ILE A 222 9.35 -2.02 2.00
C ILE A 222 9.64 -1.47 0.60
N GLY A 223 8.59 -1.09 -0.14
CA GLY A 223 8.77 -0.58 -1.50
C GLY A 223 7.52 0.09 -2.07
N SER A 224 7.48 0.20 -3.40
CA SER A 224 6.34 0.73 -4.15
C SER A 224 5.42 -0.36 -4.70
N LEU A 225 5.84 -1.63 -4.69
CA LEU A 225 5.10 -2.77 -5.24
C LEU A 225 3.84 -3.08 -4.44
N ASN A 226 2.69 -2.98 -5.10
CA ASN A 226 1.44 -3.57 -4.63
C ASN A 226 1.30 -5.03 -5.09
N PHE A 227 0.41 -5.77 -4.42
CA PHE A 227 0.06 -7.15 -4.76
C PHE A 227 -1.14 -7.19 -5.72
N ASP A 228 -0.99 -6.58 -6.90
CA ASP A 228 -1.98 -6.58 -7.99
C ASP A 228 -1.32 -6.77 -9.36
N PRO A 229 -2.07 -7.19 -10.40
CA PRO A 229 -1.53 -7.43 -11.73
C PRO A 229 -0.87 -6.19 -12.30
N ARG A 230 -1.46 -5.00 -12.19
CA ARG A 230 -0.88 -3.78 -12.74
C ARG A 230 0.50 -3.48 -12.15
N SER A 231 0.69 -3.55 -10.83
CA SER A 231 1.98 -3.34 -10.17
C SER A 231 3.00 -4.41 -10.58
N VAL A 232 2.59 -5.68 -10.62
CA VAL A 232 3.48 -6.79 -10.97
C VAL A 232 3.89 -6.75 -12.44
N ILE A 233 2.99 -6.38 -13.33
CA ILE A 233 3.09 -6.58 -14.77
C ILE A 233 3.43 -5.29 -15.52
N GLN A 234 2.80 -4.17 -15.18
CA GLN A 234 2.83 -2.94 -15.99
C GLN A 234 3.65 -1.82 -15.36
N ASN A 235 3.49 -1.59 -14.05
CA ASN A 235 4.22 -0.53 -13.37
C ASN A 235 5.68 -0.92 -13.20
N THR A 236 6.52 0.08 -13.04
CA THR A 236 7.90 -0.10 -12.60
C THR A 236 7.99 0.16 -11.12
N GLU A 237 8.54 -0.79 -10.38
CA GLU A 237 8.53 -0.80 -8.92
C GLU A 237 9.95 -0.84 -8.37
N ILE A 238 10.13 -0.32 -7.16
CA ILE A 238 11.38 -0.38 -6.41
C ILE A 238 11.10 -0.70 -4.94
N GLY A 239 12.02 -1.41 -4.30
CA GLY A 239 11.95 -1.66 -2.87
C GLY A 239 13.23 -2.19 -2.28
N VAL A 240 13.23 -2.33 -0.96
CA VAL A 240 14.35 -2.87 -0.19
C VAL A 240 13.88 -4.06 0.61
N VAL A 241 14.57 -5.19 0.49
CA VAL A 241 14.46 -6.32 1.41
C VAL A 241 15.61 -6.25 2.40
N PHE A 242 15.33 -6.42 3.69
CA PHE A 242 16.34 -6.54 4.72
C PHE A 242 15.92 -7.57 5.76
N ARG A 243 16.91 -8.14 6.47
CA ARG A 243 16.69 -9.10 7.54
C ARG A 243 17.02 -8.44 8.87
N SER A 244 16.02 -8.31 9.74
CA SER A 244 16.15 -7.77 11.09
C SER A 244 15.05 -8.32 11.99
N PRO A 245 15.35 -9.29 12.88
CA PRO A 245 14.38 -9.78 13.86
C PRO A 245 13.80 -8.67 14.74
N VAL A 246 14.60 -7.65 15.06
CA VAL A 246 14.15 -6.52 15.89
C VAL A 246 13.12 -5.67 15.15
N LEU A 247 13.42 -5.24 13.92
CA LEU A 247 12.50 -4.41 13.14
C LEU A 247 11.28 -5.21 12.65
N GLY A 248 11.48 -6.44 12.17
CA GLY A 248 10.40 -7.32 11.75
C GLY A 248 9.46 -7.68 12.91
N GLY A 249 10.02 -7.92 14.10
CA GLY A 249 9.28 -8.09 15.35
C GLY A 249 8.41 -6.88 15.68
N ARG A 250 9.02 -5.68 15.72
CA ARG A 250 8.29 -4.43 16.00
C ARG A 250 7.17 -4.15 15.00
N ILE A 251 7.38 -4.41 13.70
CA ILE A 251 6.32 -4.23 12.69
C ILE A 251 5.17 -5.22 12.92
N ALA A 252 5.49 -6.48 13.22
CA ALA A 252 4.48 -7.50 13.47
C ALA A 252 3.72 -7.25 14.78
N GLU A 253 4.39 -6.79 15.84
CA GLU A 253 3.78 -6.37 17.10
C GLU A 253 2.87 -5.16 16.90
N ALA A 254 3.34 -4.13 16.18
CA ALA A 254 2.51 -2.97 15.85
C ALA A 254 1.27 -3.37 15.03
N PHE A 255 1.39 -4.37 14.15
CA PHE A 255 0.23 -4.96 13.48
C PHE A 255 -0.72 -5.60 14.50
N ASP A 256 -0.22 -6.50 15.36
CA ASP A 256 -1.03 -7.20 16.36
C ASP A 256 -1.79 -6.25 17.29
N GLU A 257 -1.15 -5.18 17.76
CA GLU A 257 -1.70 -4.24 18.75
C GLU A 257 -2.78 -3.30 18.19
N ASN A 258 -2.76 -3.05 16.87
CA ASN A 258 -3.55 -2.00 16.24
C ASN A 258 -4.55 -2.53 15.20
N ILE A 259 -4.33 -3.71 14.62
CA ILE A 259 -5.12 -4.17 13.48
C ILE A 259 -6.63 -4.22 13.76
N GLU A 260 -7.06 -4.66 14.95
CA GLU A 260 -8.47 -4.72 15.31
C GLU A 260 -9.12 -3.33 15.50
N LYS A 261 -8.33 -2.32 15.85
CA LYS A 261 -8.80 -0.94 16.03
C LYS A 261 -8.91 -0.21 14.70
N GLU A 262 -8.03 -0.55 13.77
CA GLU A 262 -7.82 0.17 12.51
C GLU A 262 -8.41 -0.54 11.29
N ALA A 263 -8.79 -1.81 11.39
CA ALA A 263 -9.32 -2.59 10.28
C ALA A 263 -10.52 -3.46 10.67
N TYR A 264 -11.30 -3.82 9.66
CA TYR A 264 -12.31 -4.86 9.76
C TYR A 264 -11.68 -6.23 9.54
N ARG A 265 -11.89 -7.16 10.47
CA ARG A 265 -11.58 -8.58 10.26
C ARG A 265 -12.69 -9.22 9.44
N LEU A 266 -12.35 -9.90 8.36
CA LEU A 266 -13.32 -10.64 7.57
C LEU A 266 -13.45 -12.08 8.07
N GLU A 267 -14.69 -12.56 8.15
CA GLU A 267 -15.03 -13.94 8.47
C GLU A 267 -15.93 -14.51 7.37
N LEU A 268 -15.67 -15.75 6.94
CA LEU A 268 -16.56 -16.48 6.04
C LEU A 268 -17.41 -17.43 6.87
N VAL A 269 -18.72 -17.17 6.95
CA VAL A 269 -19.67 -18.04 7.64
C VAL A 269 -20.52 -18.79 6.63
N ARG A 270 -20.87 -20.02 6.97
CA ARG A 270 -21.76 -20.86 6.17
C ARG A 270 -23.09 -20.98 6.89
N ASP A 271 -24.14 -20.66 6.19
CA ASP A 271 -25.51 -20.84 6.66
C ASP A 271 -25.84 -22.34 6.72
N GLU A 272 -26.28 -22.83 7.88
CA GLU A 272 -26.50 -24.26 8.12
C GLU A 272 -27.70 -24.80 7.32
N ASP A 273 -28.73 -23.98 7.10
CA ASP A 273 -29.96 -24.38 6.43
C ASP A 273 -29.82 -24.39 4.90
N THR A 274 -29.17 -23.36 4.34
CA THR A 274 -29.04 -23.16 2.90
C THR A 274 -27.69 -23.60 2.33
N GLY A 275 -26.71 -23.82 3.20
CA GLY A 275 -25.33 -24.11 2.82
C GLY A 275 -24.60 -22.94 2.16
N GLN A 276 -25.22 -21.75 2.07
CA GLN A 276 -24.65 -20.58 1.41
C GLN A 276 -23.57 -19.92 2.27
N GLU A 277 -22.51 -19.46 1.61
CA GLU A 277 -21.43 -18.71 2.26
C GLU A 277 -21.71 -17.20 2.23
N LYS A 278 -21.67 -16.55 3.40
CA LYS A 278 -21.68 -15.08 3.53
C LYS A 278 -20.42 -14.59 4.25
N ILE A 279 -20.01 -13.36 3.95
CA ILE A 279 -18.87 -12.72 4.62
C ILE A 279 -19.41 -11.77 5.69
N LEU A 280 -18.80 -11.80 6.87
CA LEU A 280 -19.03 -10.86 7.95
C LEU A 280 -17.79 -9.98 8.14
N TRP A 281 -17.98 -8.71 8.47
CA TRP A 281 -16.93 -7.78 8.83
C TRP A 281 -17.04 -7.44 10.31
N HIS A 282 -16.01 -7.75 11.09
CA HIS A 282 -15.95 -7.41 12.51
C HIS A 282 -15.01 -6.22 12.71
N GLY A 283 -15.46 -5.20 13.43
CA GLY A 283 -14.62 -4.08 13.81
C GLY A 283 -15.22 -3.30 14.95
N TYR A 284 -14.75 -2.07 15.15
CA TYR A 284 -15.22 -1.18 16.21
C TYR A 284 -15.91 0.06 15.67
N SER A 285 -17.04 0.44 16.27
CA SER A 285 -17.73 1.71 16.03
C SER A 285 -18.07 2.36 17.35
N GLY A 286 -17.64 3.60 17.56
CA GLY A 286 -17.83 4.30 18.85
C GLY A 286 -17.24 3.56 20.06
N GLY A 287 -16.14 2.81 19.86
CA GLY A 287 -15.49 2.03 20.92
C GLY A 287 -16.18 0.69 21.26
N LYS A 288 -17.27 0.33 20.58
CA LYS A 288 -17.97 -0.95 20.76
C LYS A 288 -17.72 -1.89 19.58
N PRO A 289 -17.59 -3.21 19.80
CA PRO A 289 -17.51 -4.18 18.73
C PRO A 289 -18.83 -4.21 17.93
N VAL A 290 -18.73 -4.23 16.61
CA VAL A 290 -19.85 -4.29 15.68
C VAL A 290 -19.52 -5.27 14.56
N THR A 291 -20.53 -6.04 14.15
CA THR A 291 -20.46 -6.92 12.98
C THR A 291 -21.35 -6.37 11.87
N PHE A 292 -20.82 -6.30 10.65
CA PHE A 292 -21.55 -5.89 9.45
C PHE A 292 -21.76 -7.11 8.53
N GLU A 293 -22.95 -7.23 7.95
CA GLU A 293 -23.29 -8.28 6.97
C GLU A 293 -23.13 -7.81 5.51
N SER A 294 -22.80 -6.54 5.32
CA SER A 294 -22.53 -5.91 4.02
C SER A 294 -21.33 -4.99 4.12
N GLU A 295 -20.77 -4.58 2.97
CA GLU A 295 -19.56 -3.75 2.95
C GLU A 295 -19.71 -2.48 3.81
N PRO A 296 -18.90 -2.33 4.87
CA PRO A 296 -19.03 -1.20 5.78
C PRO A 296 -18.72 0.13 5.09
N ASN A 297 -19.50 1.16 5.41
CA ASN A 297 -19.29 2.55 4.96
C ASN A 297 -19.20 2.76 3.44
N ALA A 298 -19.65 1.79 2.64
CA ALA A 298 -19.81 1.93 1.20
C ALA A 298 -21.25 2.38 0.88
N GLY A 299 -21.41 3.54 0.22
CA GLY A 299 -22.73 3.98 -0.23
C GLY A 299 -23.34 2.97 -1.21
N PHE A 300 -24.64 2.70 -1.09
CA PHE A 300 -25.39 1.69 -1.87
C PHE A 300 -25.06 1.69 -3.39
N TRP A 301 -24.98 2.88 -4.01
CA TRP A 301 -24.67 3.03 -5.43
C TRP A 301 -23.23 2.68 -5.80
N ARG A 302 -22.27 2.91 -4.89
CA ARG A 302 -20.86 2.53 -5.08
C ARG A 302 -20.72 1.01 -5.03
N THR A 303 -21.45 0.36 -4.13
CA THR A 303 -21.51 -1.10 -4.02
C THR A 303 -22.14 -1.72 -5.27
N LEU A 304 -23.26 -1.17 -5.76
CA LEU A 304 -23.94 -1.64 -6.98
C LEU A 304 -23.07 -1.51 -8.24
N GLY A 305 -22.43 -0.36 -8.44
CA GLY A 305 -21.53 -0.13 -9.58
C GLY A 305 -20.34 -1.09 -9.61
N ILE A 306 -19.80 -1.45 -8.44
CA ILE A 306 -18.71 -2.43 -8.32
C ILE A 306 -19.17 -3.85 -8.64
N HIS A 307 -20.37 -4.23 -8.21
CA HIS A 307 -20.92 -5.55 -8.56
C HIS A 307 -21.08 -5.72 -10.07
N LEU A 308 -21.42 -4.65 -10.81
CA LEU A 308 -21.45 -4.65 -12.28
C LEU A 308 -20.04 -4.74 -12.88
N MET A 309 -19.07 -3.97 -12.35
CA MET A 309 -17.67 -4.01 -12.79
C MET A 309 -16.98 -5.36 -12.50
N ARG A 310 -17.47 -6.15 -11.53
CA ARG A 310 -17.00 -7.52 -11.24
C ARG A 310 -17.20 -8.51 -12.40
N TRP A 311 -17.91 -8.12 -13.47
CA TRP A 311 -18.14 -9.00 -14.63
C TRP A 311 -17.28 -8.62 -15.84
N LEU A 312 -16.58 -7.48 -15.78
CA LEU A 312 -15.70 -7.03 -16.86
C LEU A 312 -14.34 -7.76 -16.80
N PRO A 313 -13.78 -8.19 -17.96
CA PRO A 313 -12.48 -8.85 -18.06
C PRO A 313 -11.34 -7.81 -18.10
N ILE A 314 -11.18 -7.05 -17.01
CA ILE A 314 -10.23 -5.94 -16.90
C ILE A 314 -9.10 -6.19 -15.89
N GLU A 315 -9.03 -7.42 -15.34
CA GLU A 315 -8.06 -7.79 -14.29
C GLU A 315 -6.60 -7.56 -14.70
N SER A 316 -6.24 -7.66 -15.97
CA SER A 316 -4.86 -7.42 -16.43
C SER A 316 -4.46 -5.95 -16.49
N GLN A 317 -5.42 -5.02 -16.38
CA GLN A 317 -5.21 -3.57 -16.48
C GLN A 317 -5.31 -2.86 -15.12
N ILE A 318 -5.67 -3.60 -14.07
CA ILE A 318 -5.94 -3.13 -12.70
C ILE A 318 -4.91 -3.70 -11.75
#